data_AF-A0A2G5DE63-F1
#
_entry.id   AF-A0A2G5DE63-F1
#
_cell.length_a   1.000
_cell.length_b   1.000
_cell.length_c   1.000
_cell.angle_alpha   90.00
_cell.angle_beta   90.00
_cell.angle_gamma   90.00
#
_symmetry.space_group_name_H-M   'P 1'
#
loop_
_entity.id
_entity.type
_entity.pdbx_description
1 polymer ?
#
loop_
_entity_poly.entity_id
_entity_poly.type
_entity_poly.pdbx_seq_one_letter_code
_entity_poly.pdbx_strand_id
1 'polypeptide(L)'
;MTNKSTIKSPPFLYFHFPSKPKFLSFFLMASLLFLTLFSLILFFSLTSANHKHHHHHHHIPSLSSPPQDQEIIHLACKATRYPDTCESTLSQASSSSNPKPLQIIQSAMLVSSQNLKTAQSMVKTILDSSSGNLNRTNAANNCLEVLQLSQYRIHSTADVLPRGKIKDSRAWMSAALLYQYDCWSALKYVNDTQRVNETMAFMNSLIGYTSNALSMMLSYDLFGDKIDLWKPPATERSGFWEDGSGFSGSDMGFKGGFPSGLTPDVTVCKEEGKECVKTVQEAVNKAPDNEGMRKFVIKINEGVYEETVRVPFEKKNVVFLGDGMGKTVITGSLTVGQPGVSTYNTATVGVVGDGFMARDITFENKAGPVTRQAVAFRSDSDLSIVENCEFLGNQDTLYAHSLRQYYKSCRIEGNVDFIFGNSAAVFQDSVILVRPRQQKPEKGENNAVTAHGRTDPAQTTGFVFQNCLINGTEDYMALYYSKPKVHKNFLGRPWKEYSRTVFIHCTLEALVTSDGWMPWTGDFALPTLYYGEFENSGPGANVSGRVPWSSQIPKEHVQVYSVQSFIQGNDWIPTSSS
;
A
#
# COMPACT_ATOMS: atom_id res chain seq x y z
N MET A 1 -56.24 -12.44 -23.71
CA MET A 1 -55.76 -12.81 -25.05
C MET A 1 -54.84 -11.70 -25.53
N THR A 2 -53.55 -11.91 -25.36
CA THR A 2 -52.50 -10.88 -25.35
C THR A 2 -51.74 -10.87 -26.67
N ASN A 3 -51.62 -9.67 -27.23
CA ASN A 3 -51.06 -9.38 -28.54
C ASN A 3 -49.52 -9.40 -28.48
N LYS A 4 -48.88 -10.15 -29.38
CA LYS A 4 -47.43 -10.27 -29.52
C LYS A 4 -46.88 -9.04 -30.24
N SER A 5 -45.94 -8.32 -29.62
CA SER A 5 -44.99 -7.46 -30.33
C SER A 5 -43.56 -7.84 -29.95
N THR A 6 -42.88 -8.47 -30.90
CA THR A 6 -41.44 -8.79 -30.88
C THR A 6 -40.63 -7.52 -31.11
N ILE A 7 -39.90 -7.06 -30.10
CA ILE A 7 -38.87 -6.02 -30.24
C ILE A 7 -37.55 -6.71 -30.59
N LYS A 8 -37.06 -6.44 -31.80
CA LYS A 8 -35.73 -6.82 -32.28
C LYS A 8 -34.67 -5.93 -31.61
N SER A 9 -33.65 -6.54 -31.03
CA SER A 9 -32.42 -5.90 -30.57
C SER A 9 -31.52 -5.49 -31.74
N PRO A 10 -30.80 -4.36 -31.66
CA PRO A 10 -29.85 -3.92 -32.69
C PRO A 10 -28.54 -4.73 -32.63
N PRO A 11 -27.78 -4.83 -33.75
CA PRO A 11 -26.61 -5.69 -33.84
C PRO A 11 -25.39 -5.10 -33.12
N PHE A 12 -24.65 -5.98 -32.44
CA PHE A 12 -23.34 -5.71 -31.84
C PHE A 12 -22.28 -5.50 -32.93
N LEU A 13 -21.63 -4.34 -32.89
CA LEU A 13 -20.41 -4.05 -33.65
C LEU A 13 -19.23 -4.86 -33.09
N TYR A 14 -18.81 -5.87 -33.84
CA TYR A 14 -17.51 -6.54 -33.68
C TYR A 14 -16.41 -5.62 -34.24
N PHE A 15 -15.47 -5.19 -33.40
CA PHE A 15 -14.21 -4.61 -33.88
C PHE A 15 -13.26 -5.75 -34.28
N HIS A 16 -13.09 -5.90 -35.60
CA HIS A 16 -12.07 -6.73 -36.24
C HIS A 16 -10.76 -5.92 -36.30
N PHE A 17 -9.66 -6.43 -35.75
CA PHE A 17 -8.33 -5.86 -35.95
C PHE A 17 -7.75 -6.34 -37.29
N PRO A 18 -7.42 -5.46 -38.25
CA PRO A 18 -6.68 -5.87 -39.43
C PRO A 18 -5.17 -5.92 -39.16
N SER A 19 -4.53 -6.92 -39.76
CA SER A 19 -3.08 -7.13 -39.85
C SER A 19 -2.33 -5.93 -40.46
N LYS A 20 -1.17 -5.59 -39.87
CA LYS A 20 -0.26 -4.51 -40.28
C LYS A 20 0.30 -4.69 -41.71
N PRO A 21 0.48 -3.61 -42.50
CA PRO A 21 1.41 -3.60 -43.62
C PRO A 21 2.77 -2.93 -43.27
N LYS A 22 3.79 -3.30 -44.05
CA LYS A 22 5.24 -3.11 -43.89
C LYS A 22 5.75 -1.66 -44.05
N PHE A 23 5.07 -0.64 -43.53
CA PHE A 23 5.46 0.77 -43.70
C PHE A 23 6.34 1.34 -42.57
N LEU A 24 6.47 0.66 -41.42
CA LEU A 24 7.20 1.18 -40.26
C LEU A 24 8.73 1.05 -40.37
N SER A 25 9.23 0.16 -41.23
CA SER A 25 10.67 -0.14 -41.31
C SER A 25 11.47 0.89 -42.12
N PHE A 26 10.82 1.68 -42.98
CA PHE A 26 11.49 2.66 -43.85
C PHE A 26 11.76 4.00 -43.13
N PHE A 27 10.89 4.40 -42.20
CA PHE A 27 11.08 5.63 -41.41
C PHE A 27 12.16 5.49 -40.32
N LEU A 28 12.34 4.29 -39.76
CA LEU A 28 13.37 4.02 -38.75
C LEU A 28 14.80 4.04 -39.33
N MET A 29 15.01 3.63 -40.58
CA MET A 29 16.34 3.71 -41.22
C MET A 29 16.71 5.13 -41.65
N ALA A 30 15.74 5.95 -42.07
CA ALA A 30 16.01 7.33 -42.47
C ALA A 30 16.36 8.25 -41.27
N SER A 31 15.80 8.00 -40.08
CA SER A 31 16.13 8.78 -38.88
C SER A 31 17.50 8.46 -38.30
N LEU A 32 17.97 7.21 -38.42
CA LEU A 32 19.28 6.78 -37.95
C LEU A 32 20.42 7.38 -38.79
N LEU A 33 20.24 7.51 -40.12
CA LEU A 33 21.21 8.13 -41.02
C LEU A 33 21.36 9.66 -40.81
N PHE A 34 20.29 10.34 -40.40
CA PHE A 34 20.31 11.79 -40.14
C PHE A 34 21.03 12.13 -38.82
N LEU A 35 20.89 11.30 -37.78
CA LEU A 35 21.56 11.47 -36.49
C LEU A 35 23.08 11.19 -36.57
N THR A 36 23.51 10.26 -37.44
CA THR A 36 24.93 10.01 -37.68
C THR A 36 25.61 11.11 -38.50
N LEU A 37 24.89 11.77 -39.42
CA LEU A 37 25.44 12.89 -40.19
C LEU A 37 25.60 14.16 -39.34
N PHE A 38 24.70 14.40 -38.39
CA PHE A 38 24.74 15.58 -37.52
C PHE A 38 25.85 15.50 -36.45
N SER A 39 26.16 14.29 -35.98
CA SER A 39 27.26 14.05 -35.03
C SER A 39 28.66 14.19 -35.66
N LEU A 40 28.80 13.88 -36.96
CA LEU A 40 30.06 14.07 -37.70
C LEU A 40 30.39 15.54 -38.00
N ILE A 41 29.38 16.41 -38.14
CA ILE A 41 29.58 17.86 -38.41
C ILE A 41 29.98 18.63 -37.13
N LEU A 42 29.52 18.20 -35.96
CA LEU A 42 29.92 18.77 -34.66
C LEU A 42 31.35 18.37 -34.25
N PHE A 43 31.87 17.24 -34.74
CA PHE A 43 33.24 16.81 -34.47
C PHE A 43 34.30 17.53 -35.31
N PHE A 44 33.94 18.07 -36.50
CA PHE A 44 34.89 18.77 -37.38
C PHE A 44 34.90 20.31 -37.24
N SER A 45 34.05 20.88 -36.38
CA SER A 45 33.99 22.33 -36.13
C SER A 45 34.79 22.80 -34.90
N LEU A 46 35.56 21.92 -34.26
CA LEU A 46 36.38 22.21 -33.08
C LEU A 46 37.87 21.84 -33.26
N THR A 47 38.45 22.14 -34.42
CA THR A 47 39.91 22.13 -34.59
C THR A 47 40.37 23.22 -35.54
N SER A 48 40.53 24.46 -35.05
CA SER A 48 41.61 25.40 -35.46
C SER A 48 41.39 26.80 -34.89
N ALA A 49 42.10 27.13 -33.80
CA ALA A 49 42.51 28.50 -33.52
C ALA A 49 43.81 28.45 -32.71
N ASN A 50 44.91 28.61 -33.44
CA ASN A 50 46.26 28.69 -32.89
C ASN A 50 46.47 30.14 -32.42
N HIS A 51 46.46 30.40 -31.11
CA HIS A 51 46.80 31.71 -30.55
C HIS A 51 48.07 31.62 -29.70
N LYS A 52 49.02 32.50 -30.03
CA LYS A 52 50.36 32.63 -29.44
C LYS A 52 50.29 32.79 -27.92
N HIS A 53 51.04 31.95 -27.20
CA HIS A 53 51.31 32.12 -25.78
C HIS A 53 52.23 33.34 -25.53
N HIS A 54 51.71 34.35 -24.84
CA HIS A 54 52.52 35.24 -24.00
C HIS A 54 52.54 34.64 -22.59
N HIS A 55 53.74 34.42 -22.05
CA HIS A 55 53.94 34.00 -20.67
C HIS A 55 53.56 35.15 -19.72
N HIS A 56 52.40 35.04 -19.09
CA HIS A 56 52.14 35.67 -17.80
C HIS A 56 51.86 34.57 -16.77
N HIS A 57 52.69 34.53 -15.73
CA HIS A 57 52.49 33.70 -14.55
C HIS A 57 51.18 34.11 -13.87
N HIS A 58 50.11 33.37 -14.12
CA HIS A 58 48.91 33.37 -13.28
C HIS A 58 48.95 32.16 -12.36
N HIS A 59 48.89 32.43 -11.06
CA HIS A 59 48.64 31.45 -10.02
C HIS A 59 47.42 30.60 -10.39
N ILE A 60 47.61 29.29 -10.51
CA ILE A 60 46.53 28.31 -10.47
C ILE A 60 45.93 28.39 -9.06
N PRO A 61 44.66 28.78 -8.87
CA PRO A 61 44.01 28.57 -7.59
C PRO A 61 43.88 27.06 -7.42
N SER A 62 44.39 26.54 -6.30
CA SER A 62 44.07 25.20 -5.84
C SER A 62 42.56 24.97 -5.95
N LEU A 63 42.12 23.84 -6.54
CA LEU A 63 40.75 23.36 -6.36
C LEU A 63 40.51 23.30 -4.85
N SER A 64 39.75 24.27 -4.32
CA SER A 64 39.27 24.20 -2.95
C SER A 64 38.39 22.97 -2.85
N SER A 65 38.67 22.09 -1.90
CA SER A 65 37.73 21.06 -1.46
C SER A 65 36.33 21.68 -1.31
N PRO A 66 35.25 21.00 -1.73
CA PRO A 66 33.90 21.51 -1.49
C PRO A 66 33.75 21.88 0.00
N PRO A 67 33.02 22.95 0.33
CA PRO A 67 32.68 23.26 1.71
C PRO A 67 32.23 21.99 2.43
N GLN A 68 32.74 21.76 3.64
CA GLN A 68 32.49 20.53 4.42
C GLN A 68 30.99 20.17 4.49
N ASP A 69 30.11 21.17 4.49
CA ASP A 69 28.66 21.00 4.47
C ASP A 69 28.12 20.34 3.18
N GLN A 70 28.69 20.70 2.02
CA GLN A 70 28.34 20.08 0.74
C GLN A 70 28.81 18.62 0.67
N GLU A 71 29.96 18.30 1.27
CA GLU A 71 30.46 16.93 1.32
C GLU A 71 29.54 16.03 2.17
N ILE A 72 29.07 16.52 3.33
CA ILE A 72 28.16 15.76 4.20
C ILE A 72 26.80 15.56 3.52
N ILE A 73 26.24 16.58 2.86
CA ILE A 73 24.99 16.45 2.09
C ILE A 73 25.16 15.43 0.97
N HIS A 74 26.28 15.49 0.23
CA HIS A 74 26.59 14.53 -0.82
C HIS A 74 26.65 13.09 -0.27
N LEU A 75 27.33 12.86 0.86
CA LEU A 75 27.36 11.55 1.51
C LEU A 75 25.96 11.08 1.95
N ALA A 76 25.15 11.96 2.53
CA ALA A 76 23.78 11.65 2.91
C ALA A 76 22.93 11.24 1.70
N CYS A 77 23.05 11.97 0.59
CA CYS A 77 22.26 11.75 -0.61
C CYS A 77 22.63 10.47 -1.37
N LYS A 78 23.84 9.92 -1.16
CA LYS A 78 24.17 8.54 -1.63
C LYS A 78 23.25 7.49 -1.04
N ALA A 79 22.58 7.76 0.09
CA ALA A 79 21.62 6.87 0.69
C ALA A 79 20.30 6.74 -0.09
N THR A 80 20.05 7.61 -1.08
CA THR A 80 18.72 7.74 -1.69
C THR A 80 18.64 7.11 -3.07
N ARG A 81 17.41 6.91 -3.54
CA ARG A 81 17.13 6.49 -4.92
C ARG A 81 17.33 7.62 -5.94
N TYR A 82 17.32 8.86 -5.47
CA TYR A 82 17.39 10.06 -6.30
C TYR A 82 18.47 11.02 -5.76
N PRO A 83 19.77 10.65 -5.85
CA PRO A 83 20.86 11.43 -5.26
C PRO A 83 20.94 12.85 -5.82
N ASP A 84 20.79 13.03 -7.13
CA ASP A 84 20.88 14.35 -7.77
C ASP A 84 19.77 15.32 -7.29
N THR A 85 18.54 14.82 -7.15
CA THR A 85 17.42 15.64 -6.64
C THR A 85 17.53 15.87 -5.14
N CYS A 86 18.09 14.92 -4.41
CA CYS A 86 18.42 15.08 -2.99
C CYS A 86 19.43 16.22 -2.78
N GLU A 87 20.56 16.18 -3.49
CA GLU A 87 21.63 17.18 -3.33
C GLU A 87 21.17 18.58 -3.72
N SER A 88 20.50 18.71 -4.86
CA SER A 88 20.03 20.00 -5.37
C SER A 88 18.99 20.65 -4.44
N THR A 89 18.11 19.88 -3.82
CA THR A 89 17.09 20.41 -2.89
C THR A 89 17.66 20.69 -1.50
N LEU A 90 18.52 19.82 -0.97
CA LEU A 90 19.11 20.00 0.36
C LEU A 90 20.15 21.11 0.41
N SER A 91 20.89 21.34 -0.68
CA SER A 91 21.82 22.46 -0.76
C SER A 91 21.12 23.83 -0.67
N GLN A 92 19.83 23.89 -1.03
CA GLN A 92 19.01 25.10 -0.92
C GLN A 92 18.30 25.19 0.44
N ALA A 93 17.98 24.05 1.05
CA ALA A 93 17.22 23.98 2.30
C ALA A 93 18.09 23.99 3.56
N SER A 94 19.34 23.53 3.49
CA SER A 94 20.24 23.47 4.65
C SER A 94 20.85 24.84 4.94
N SER A 95 20.53 25.38 6.12
CA SER A 95 21.07 26.67 6.62
C SER A 95 22.14 26.52 7.70
N SER A 96 22.38 25.29 8.18
CA SER A 96 23.33 25.01 9.27
C SER A 96 24.70 24.60 8.74
N SER A 97 25.75 25.18 9.32
CA SER A 97 27.11 24.69 9.14
C SER A 97 27.32 23.37 9.88
N ASN A 98 27.97 22.41 9.21
CA ASN A 98 28.28 21.05 9.64
C ASN A 98 27.05 20.28 10.18
N PRO A 99 26.02 20.04 9.35
CA PRO A 99 24.78 19.41 9.81
C PRO A 99 24.99 17.95 10.25
N LYS A 100 24.42 17.57 11.39
CA LYS A 100 24.35 16.17 11.81
C LYS A 100 23.41 15.38 10.90
N PRO A 101 23.60 14.05 10.74
CA PRO A 101 22.76 13.24 9.83
C PRO A 101 21.27 13.35 10.11
N LEU A 102 20.87 13.41 11.39
CA LEU A 102 19.49 13.64 11.78
C LEU A 102 18.93 15.00 11.31
N GLN A 103 19.74 16.06 11.33
CA GLN A 103 19.34 17.38 10.83
C GLN A 103 19.16 17.36 9.30
N ILE A 104 19.96 16.56 8.58
CA ILE A 104 19.82 16.39 7.14
C ILE A 104 18.50 15.68 6.81
N ILE A 105 18.14 14.63 7.56
CA ILE A 105 16.84 13.97 7.43
C ILE A 105 15.70 14.95 7.68
N GLN A 106 15.79 15.77 8.74
CA GLN A 106 14.78 16.80 9.04
C GLN A 106 14.66 17.82 7.90
N SER A 107 15.77 18.25 7.29
CA SER A 107 15.76 19.11 6.10
C SER A 107 15.09 18.45 4.90
N ALA A 108 15.34 17.15 4.66
CA ALA A 108 14.67 16.40 3.58
C ALA A 108 13.16 16.29 3.81
N MET A 109 12.75 16.06 5.06
CA MET A 109 11.33 16.07 5.44
C MET A 109 10.70 17.46 5.26
N LEU A 110 11.44 18.53 5.56
CA LEU A 110 10.96 19.90 5.37
C LEU A 110 10.71 20.19 3.88
N VAL A 111 11.64 19.78 3.00
CA VAL A 111 11.46 19.89 1.53
C VAL A 111 10.18 19.17 1.10
N SER A 112 9.96 17.94 1.57
CA SER A 112 8.74 17.18 1.29
C SER A 112 7.49 17.90 1.81
N SER A 113 7.49 18.39 3.05
CA SER A 113 6.37 19.08 3.68
C SER A 113 5.98 20.37 2.95
N GLN A 114 6.97 21.16 2.53
CA GLN A 114 6.75 22.39 1.77
C GLN A 114 6.13 22.09 0.39
N ASN A 115 6.67 21.11 -0.34
CA ASN A 115 6.13 20.72 -1.64
C ASN A 115 4.74 20.09 -1.52
N LEU A 116 4.45 19.36 -0.43
CA LEU A 116 3.12 18.83 -0.16
C LEU A 116 2.06 19.93 -0.05
N LYS A 117 2.38 21.07 0.57
CA LYS A 117 1.45 22.23 0.61
C LYS A 117 1.14 22.77 -0.78
N THR A 118 2.15 22.82 -1.65
CA THR A 118 1.96 23.21 -3.06
C THR A 118 1.07 22.20 -3.79
N ALA A 119 1.30 20.89 -3.62
CA ALA A 119 0.46 19.85 -4.19
C ALA A 119 -1.01 19.99 -3.74
N GLN A 120 -1.27 20.21 -2.45
CA GLN A 120 -2.62 20.45 -1.93
C GLN A 120 -3.29 21.64 -2.63
N SER A 121 -2.56 22.74 -2.85
CA SER A 121 -3.08 23.92 -3.58
C SER A 121 -3.39 23.62 -5.05
N MET A 122 -2.51 22.88 -5.74
CA MET A 122 -2.72 22.47 -7.14
C MET A 122 -3.97 21.59 -7.27
N VAL A 123 -4.13 20.62 -6.38
CA VAL A 123 -5.29 19.72 -6.34
C VAL A 123 -6.57 20.48 -5.99
N LYS A 124 -6.51 21.43 -5.06
CA LYS A 124 -7.65 22.32 -4.76
C LYS A 124 -8.09 23.10 -6.00
N THR A 125 -7.13 23.56 -6.81
CA THR A 125 -7.44 24.22 -8.09
C THR A 125 -8.06 23.26 -9.11
N ILE A 126 -7.65 21.98 -9.14
CA ILE A 126 -8.34 20.95 -9.94
C ILE A 126 -9.79 20.83 -9.47
N LEU A 127 -10.02 20.66 -8.17
CA LEU A 127 -11.36 20.54 -7.59
C LEU A 127 -12.26 21.72 -7.97
N ASP A 128 -11.78 22.95 -7.79
CA ASP A 128 -12.55 24.17 -8.08
C ASP A 128 -12.88 24.30 -9.58
N SER A 129 -12.05 23.71 -10.46
CA SER A 129 -12.28 23.65 -11.92
C SER A 129 -13.01 22.37 -12.40
N SER A 130 -13.48 21.52 -11.48
CA SER A 130 -14.12 20.22 -11.80
C SER A 130 -15.64 20.29 -11.93
N SER A 131 -16.23 21.48 -11.96
CA SER A 131 -17.68 21.66 -12.10
C SER A 131 -18.23 20.85 -13.30
N GLY A 132 -19.24 20.01 -13.04
CA GLY A 132 -19.85 19.14 -14.04
C GLY A 132 -19.11 17.82 -14.32
N ASN A 133 -17.92 17.57 -13.74
CA ASN A 133 -17.20 16.30 -13.88
C ASN A 133 -17.10 15.56 -12.53
N LEU A 134 -18.04 14.65 -12.28
CA LEU A 134 -18.13 13.90 -11.02
C LEU A 134 -16.86 13.09 -10.72
N ASN A 135 -16.26 12.45 -11.73
CA ASN A 135 -15.05 11.65 -11.54
C ASN A 135 -13.87 12.53 -11.11
N ARG A 136 -13.69 13.69 -11.74
CA ARG A 136 -12.61 14.62 -11.40
C ARG A 136 -12.81 15.24 -10.03
N THR A 137 -14.04 15.62 -9.70
CA THR A 137 -14.42 16.11 -8.35
C THR A 137 -14.09 15.08 -7.28
N ASN A 138 -14.50 13.82 -7.47
CA ASN A 138 -14.28 12.77 -6.48
C ASN A 138 -12.80 12.38 -6.38
N ALA A 139 -12.09 12.30 -7.51
CA ALA A 139 -10.63 12.07 -7.50
C ALA A 139 -9.87 13.19 -6.77
N ALA A 140 -10.25 14.45 -6.99
CA ALA A 140 -9.63 15.59 -6.30
C ALA A 140 -9.96 15.61 -4.80
N ASN A 141 -11.21 15.31 -4.40
CA ASN A 141 -11.59 15.18 -2.99
C ASN A 141 -10.80 14.06 -2.28
N ASN A 142 -10.77 12.86 -2.87
CA ASN A 142 -9.99 11.74 -2.31
C ASN A 142 -8.50 12.09 -2.23
N CYS A 143 -7.95 12.76 -3.26
CA CYS A 143 -6.57 13.23 -3.22
C CYS A 143 -6.34 14.22 -2.07
N LEU A 144 -7.20 15.23 -1.88
CA LEU A 144 -7.04 16.18 -0.76
C LEU A 144 -7.08 15.49 0.60
N GLU A 145 -7.98 14.52 0.79
CA GLU A 145 -8.06 13.71 2.01
C GLU A 145 -6.72 12.99 2.27
N VAL A 146 -6.21 12.22 1.31
CA VAL A 146 -4.95 11.48 1.53
C VAL A 146 -3.74 12.43 1.66
N LEU A 147 -3.71 13.58 0.98
CA LEU A 147 -2.63 14.56 1.17
C LEU A 147 -2.67 15.22 2.55
N GLN A 148 -3.85 15.39 3.16
CA GLN A 148 -3.95 15.82 4.56
C GLN A 148 -3.41 14.75 5.51
N LEU A 149 -3.70 13.47 5.26
CA LEU A 149 -3.11 12.36 6.02
C LEU A 149 -1.58 12.31 5.84
N SER A 150 -1.07 12.50 4.62
CA SER A 150 0.36 12.62 4.34
C SER A 150 1.02 13.73 5.16
N GLN A 151 0.38 14.90 5.22
CA GLN A 151 0.87 16.05 5.99
C GLN A 151 0.93 15.74 7.48
N TYR A 152 -0.11 15.11 8.01
CA TYR A 152 -0.16 14.69 9.41
C TYR A 152 0.98 13.70 9.74
N ARG A 153 1.24 12.71 8.88
CA ARG A 153 2.30 11.71 9.09
C ARG A 153 3.70 12.32 9.03
N ILE A 154 3.96 13.24 8.09
CA ILE A 154 5.22 13.97 8.03
C ILE A 154 5.41 14.82 9.29
N HIS A 155 4.37 15.52 9.74
CA HIS A 155 4.43 16.34 10.95
C HIS A 155 4.66 15.51 12.22
N SER A 156 3.93 14.41 12.37
CA SER A 156 4.10 13.47 13.50
C SER A 156 5.51 12.88 13.52
N THR A 157 6.06 12.57 12.34
CA THR A 157 7.45 12.11 12.22
C THR A 157 8.45 13.17 12.69
N ALA A 158 8.22 14.44 12.33
CA ALA A 158 9.13 15.52 12.71
C ALA A 158 9.18 15.74 14.23
N ASP A 159 8.09 15.44 14.94
CA ASP A 159 8.00 15.53 16.39
C ASP A 159 8.67 14.33 17.11
N VAL A 160 8.50 13.11 16.60
CA VAL A 160 9.02 11.90 17.29
C VAL A 160 10.45 11.51 16.90
N LEU A 161 10.89 11.83 15.68
CA LEU A 161 12.20 11.41 15.17
C LEU A 161 13.36 11.90 16.07
N PRO A 162 13.39 13.16 16.55
CA PRO A 162 14.44 13.62 17.48
C PRO A 162 14.43 12.93 18.84
N ARG A 163 13.32 12.25 19.19
CA ARG A 163 13.17 11.48 20.43
C ARG A 163 13.59 10.01 20.26
N GLY A 164 14.24 9.66 19.16
CA GLY A 164 14.75 8.30 18.89
C GLY A 164 13.69 7.31 18.41
N LYS A 165 12.48 7.76 18.04
CA LYS A 165 11.39 6.90 17.56
C LYS A 165 11.51 6.62 16.05
N ILE A 166 12.64 6.02 15.65
CA ILE A 166 12.96 5.82 14.24
C ILE A 166 12.02 4.83 13.54
N LYS A 167 11.56 3.77 14.21
CA LYS A 167 10.62 2.79 13.64
C LYS A 167 9.24 3.42 13.35
N ASP A 168 8.71 4.20 14.30
CA ASP A 168 7.48 4.99 14.07
C ASP A 168 7.66 5.98 12.92
N SER A 169 8.81 6.68 12.90
CA SER A 169 9.15 7.63 11.84
C SER A 169 9.16 6.98 10.45
N ARG A 170 9.78 5.80 10.32
CA ARG A 170 9.80 5.03 9.07
C ARG A 170 8.40 4.54 8.69
N ALA A 171 7.60 4.07 9.63
CA ALA A 171 6.23 3.63 9.37
C ALA A 171 5.34 4.77 8.87
N TRP A 172 5.39 5.93 9.53
CA TRP A 172 4.60 7.11 9.15
C TRP A 172 5.07 7.74 7.85
N MET A 173 6.38 7.81 7.60
CA MET A 173 6.89 8.29 6.30
C MET A 173 6.59 7.32 5.16
N SER A 174 6.54 6.01 5.42
CA SER A 174 6.08 5.02 4.45
C SER A 174 4.63 5.28 4.04
N ALA A 175 3.76 5.60 5.01
CA ALA A 175 2.37 5.97 4.76
C ALA A 175 2.25 7.33 4.06
N ALA A 176 3.05 8.33 4.46
CA ALA A 176 3.06 9.64 3.81
C ALA A 176 3.39 9.56 2.32
N LEU A 177 4.37 8.73 1.96
CA LEU A 177 4.74 8.43 0.57
C LEU A 177 3.60 7.74 -0.19
N LEU A 178 2.97 6.74 0.43
CA LEU A 178 1.82 6.04 -0.15
C LEU A 178 0.67 7.01 -0.44
N TYR A 179 0.31 7.87 0.50
CA TYR A 179 -0.77 8.83 0.31
C TYR A 179 -0.53 9.82 -0.84
N GLN A 180 0.72 10.24 -1.04
CA GLN A 180 1.09 11.05 -2.20
C GLN A 180 0.94 10.24 -3.50
N TYR A 181 1.34 8.97 -3.49
CA TYR A 181 1.13 8.06 -4.60
C TYR A 181 -0.37 7.83 -4.89
N ASP A 182 -1.21 7.69 -3.87
CA ASP A 182 -2.65 7.48 -4.03
C ASP A 182 -3.32 8.66 -4.70
N CYS A 183 -2.96 9.89 -4.29
CA CYS A 183 -3.40 11.08 -4.99
C CYS A 183 -2.98 11.07 -6.47
N TRP A 184 -1.70 10.82 -6.75
CA TRP A 184 -1.20 10.74 -8.12
C TRP A 184 -1.95 9.68 -8.94
N SER A 185 -2.18 8.52 -8.34
CA SER A 185 -2.88 7.39 -8.95
C SER A 185 -4.36 7.70 -9.20
N ALA A 186 -5.03 8.40 -8.30
CA ALA A 186 -6.40 8.86 -8.49
C ALA A 186 -6.51 9.84 -9.67
N LEU A 187 -5.60 10.82 -9.74
CA LEU A 187 -5.56 11.81 -10.82
C LEU A 187 -5.27 11.19 -12.20
N LYS A 188 -4.52 10.08 -12.25
CA LYS A 188 -4.23 9.35 -13.50
C LYS A 188 -5.49 8.92 -14.26
N TYR A 189 -6.58 8.62 -13.57
CA TYR A 189 -7.83 8.18 -14.20
C TYR A 189 -8.72 9.35 -14.67
N VAL A 190 -8.31 10.60 -14.40
CA VAL A 190 -9.02 11.84 -14.77
C VAL A 190 -8.04 12.85 -15.37
N ASN A 191 -7.06 12.37 -16.14
CA ASN A 191 -6.00 13.18 -16.73
C ASN A 191 -6.41 13.86 -18.05
N ASP A 192 -7.68 14.24 -18.15
CA ASP A 192 -8.32 14.85 -19.33
C ASP A 192 -7.97 16.32 -19.53
N THR A 193 -7.20 16.93 -18.62
CA THR A 193 -6.83 18.35 -18.66
C THR A 193 -5.32 18.55 -18.44
N GLN A 194 -4.78 19.62 -19.02
CA GLN A 194 -3.38 20.02 -18.81
C GLN A 194 -3.06 20.23 -17.32
N ARG A 195 -3.97 20.84 -16.57
CA ARG A 195 -3.82 21.08 -15.13
C ARG A 195 -3.64 19.80 -14.33
N VAL A 196 -4.39 18.74 -14.66
CA VAL A 196 -4.23 17.44 -14.01
C VAL A 196 -2.86 16.83 -14.35
N ASN A 197 -2.44 16.90 -15.61
CA ASN A 197 -1.12 16.39 -16.03
C ASN A 197 0.05 17.13 -15.35
N GLU A 198 -0.02 18.46 -15.24
CA GLU A 198 0.97 19.28 -14.52
C GLU A 198 1.02 18.93 -13.03
N THR A 199 -0.14 18.75 -12.40
CA THR A 199 -0.23 18.34 -10.99
C THR A 199 0.34 16.95 -10.79
N MET A 200 0.06 15.99 -11.68
CA MET A 200 0.66 14.66 -11.64
C MET A 200 2.18 14.69 -11.79
N ALA A 201 2.72 15.53 -12.68
CA ALA A 201 4.16 15.69 -12.84
C ALA A 201 4.80 16.26 -11.56
N PHE A 202 4.16 17.26 -10.93
CA PHE A 202 4.61 17.80 -9.64
C PHE A 202 4.56 16.75 -8.52
N MET A 203 3.48 15.96 -8.46
CA MET A 203 3.32 14.87 -7.49
C MET A 203 4.42 13.81 -7.63
N ASN A 204 4.88 13.49 -8.85
CA ASN A 204 6.01 12.57 -9.04
C ASN A 204 7.29 13.10 -8.37
N SER A 205 7.58 14.40 -8.49
CA SER A 205 8.72 15.02 -7.81
C SER A 205 8.57 14.98 -6.29
N LEU A 206 7.37 15.28 -5.78
CA LEU A 206 7.06 15.21 -4.35
C LEU A 206 7.28 13.80 -3.78
N ILE A 207 6.80 12.76 -4.47
CA ILE A 207 7.03 11.36 -4.11
C ILE A 207 8.54 11.08 -4.05
N GLY A 208 9.32 11.60 -4.99
CA GLY A 208 10.79 11.51 -4.96
C GLY A 208 11.42 12.18 -3.73
N TYR A 209 10.95 13.36 -3.34
CA TYR A 209 11.44 14.06 -2.15
C TYR A 209 11.12 13.30 -0.85
N THR A 210 9.92 12.74 -0.74
CA THR A 210 9.55 11.90 0.41
C THR A 210 10.34 10.59 0.43
N SER A 211 10.60 9.98 -0.73
CA SER A 211 11.44 8.78 -0.87
C SER A 211 12.89 9.04 -0.42
N ASN A 212 13.45 10.21 -0.75
CA ASN A 212 14.78 10.61 -0.28
C ASN A 212 14.84 10.66 1.25
N ALA A 213 13.88 11.33 1.90
CA ALA A 213 13.81 11.39 3.36
C ALA A 213 13.68 9.99 3.99
N LEU A 214 12.80 9.14 3.44
CA LEU A 214 12.59 7.77 3.93
C LEU A 214 13.83 6.88 3.75
N SER A 215 14.55 7.03 2.63
CA SER A 215 15.79 6.29 2.36
C SER A 215 16.91 6.67 3.35
N MET A 216 17.05 7.96 3.65
CA MET A 216 17.99 8.43 4.67
C MET A 216 17.60 7.95 6.08
N MET A 217 16.30 7.91 6.41
CA MET A 217 15.83 7.32 7.67
C MET A 217 16.17 5.83 7.79
N LEU A 218 16.03 5.05 6.72
CA LEU A 218 16.46 3.65 6.70
C LEU A 218 17.97 3.54 6.96
N SER A 219 18.79 4.33 6.26
CA SER A 219 20.24 4.29 6.49
C SER A 219 20.63 4.73 7.91
N TYR A 220 19.96 5.73 8.46
CA TYR A 220 20.18 6.15 9.86
C TYR A 220 19.78 5.07 10.86
N ASP A 221 18.67 4.36 10.64
CA ASP A 221 18.25 3.22 11.46
C ASP A 221 19.30 2.10 11.47
N LEU A 222 20.00 1.88 10.34
CA LEU A 222 21.01 0.84 10.20
C LEU A 222 22.40 1.25 10.69
N PHE A 223 22.81 2.49 10.47
CA PHE A 223 24.21 2.93 10.62
C PHE A 223 24.39 4.08 11.60
N GLY A 224 23.30 4.67 12.10
CA GLY A 224 23.32 5.85 12.97
C GLY A 224 24.05 7.01 12.30
N ASP A 225 24.90 7.69 13.07
CA ASP A 225 25.63 8.87 12.62
C ASP A 225 26.79 8.57 11.63
N LYS A 226 27.05 7.30 11.32
CA LYS A 226 28.11 6.88 10.37
C LYS A 226 27.66 7.07 8.92
N ILE A 227 27.59 8.32 8.49
CA ILE A 227 27.04 8.74 7.19
C ILE A 227 27.81 8.19 5.99
N ASP A 228 29.09 7.88 6.17
CA ASP A 228 29.95 7.23 5.18
C ASP A 228 29.50 5.80 4.84
N LEU A 229 28.75 5.14 5.72
CA LEU A 229 28.17 3.82 5.51
C LEU A 229 26.77 3.84 4.91
N TRP A 230 26.14 5.02 4.81
CA TRP A 230 24.80 5.15 4.28
C TRP A 230 24.75 4.75 2.80
N LYS A 231 23.71 4.03 2.41
CA LYS A 231 23.58 3.41 1.09
C LYS A 231 22.13 3.36 0.63
N PRO A 232 21.88 3.23 -0.68
CA PRO A 232 20.53 3.12 -1.21
C PRO A 232 19.74 1.97 -0.56
N PRO A 233 18.41 2.13 -0.42
CA PRO A 233 17.55 1.08 0.14
C PRO A 233 17.69 -0.22 -0.65
N ALA A 234 17.88 -1.32 0.08
CA ALA A 234 17.96 -2.67 -0.43
C ALA A 234 16.75 -3.48 0.05
N THR A 235 16.42 -4.57 -0.64
CA THR A 235 15.33 -5.47 -0.25
C THR A 235 15.85 -6.87 0.02
N GLU A 236 14.98 -7.74 0.51
CA GLU A 236 15.26 -9.16 0.71
C GLU A 236 15.67 -9.84 -0.60
N ARG A 237 15.16 -9.34 -1.74
CA ARG A 237 15.54 -9.82 -3.08
C ARG A 237 17.02 -9.61 -3.38
N SER A 238 17.65 -8.59 -2.78
CA SER A 238 19.08 -8.31 -2.90
C SER A 238 19.89 -8.86 -1.71
N GLY A 239 19.30 -9.71 -0.86
CA GLY A 239 19.94 -10.28 0.32
C GLY A 239 19.98 -9.36 1.55
N PHE A 240 19.23 -8.26 1.56
CA PHE A 240 19.11 -7.38 2.72
C PHE A 240 17.97 -7.84 3.63
N TRP A 241 18.25 -7.98 4.92
CA TRP A 241 17.29 -8.34 5.95
C TRP A 241 17.36 -7.31 7.07
N GLU A 242 16.21 -6.83 7.54
CA GLU A 242 16.19 -5.99 8.75
C GLU A 242 16.62 -6.81 9.97
N ASP A 243 17.04 -6.14 11.03
CA ASP A 243 17.46 -6.82 12.25
C ASP A 243 16.26 -7.50 12.94
N GLY A 244 16.20 -8.83 12.86
CA GLY A 244 15.28 -9.69 13.60
C GLY A 244 15.90 -10.34 14.84
N SER A 245 17.17 -10.03 15.16
CA SER A 245 17.99 -10.78 16.12
C SER A 245 17.74 -10.43 17.59
N GLY A 246 16.92 -9.41 17.87
CA GLY A 246 16.53 -9.03 19.24
C GLY A 246 15.66 -10.05 19.97
N PHE A 247 15.17 -11.10 19.28
CA PHE A 247 14.32 -12.13 19.86
C PHE A 247 14.93 -13.52 19.64
N SER A 248 15.47 -14.13 20.69
CA SER A 248 16.14 -15.44 20.66
C SER A 248 15.18 -16.65 20.70
N GLY A 249 13.93 -16.46 20.29
CA GLY A 249 12.93 -17.53 20.23
C GLY A 249 12.83 -18.12 18.82
N SER A 250 12.67 -19.44 18.72
CA SER A 250 12.19 -20.10 17.49
C SER A 250 10.67 -19.99 17.31
N ASP A 251 9.97 -19.44 18.31
CA ASP A 251 8.51 -19.32 18.31
C ASP A 251 8.09 -18.04 17.58
N MET A 252 7.46 -18.19 16.42
CA MET A 252 6.84 -17.10 15.66
C MET A 252 5.49 -16.67 16.27
N GLY A 253 4.97 -17.40 17.26
CA GLY A 253 3.69 -17.13 17.90
C GLY A 253 3.70 -15.84 18.73
N PHE A 254 2.64 -15.05 18.62
CA PHE A 254 2.45 -13.83 19.40
C PHE A 254 1.16 -13.90 20.23
N LYS A 255 1.29 -13.83 21.55
CA LYS A 255 0.16 -14.05 22.46
C LYS A 255 -0.70 -12.80 22.68
N GLY A 256 -0.22 -11.62 22.30
CA GLY A 256 -0.99 -10.38 22.42
C GLY A 256 -2.22 -10.35 21.51
N GLY A 257 -3.14 -9.43 21.79
CA GLY A 257 -4.37 -9.28 21.01
C GLY A 257 -5.29 -8.20 21.55
N PHE A 258 -6.57 -8.36 21.24
CA PHE A 258 -7.64 -7.47 21.66
C PHE A 258 -7.82 -7.50 23.19
N PRO A 259 -7.90 -6.34 23.86
CA PRO A 259 -7.99 -6.28 25.32
C PRO A 259 -9.33 -6.82 25.84
N SER A 260 -9.30 -7.58 26.94
CA SER A 260 -10.48 -8.08 27.63
C SER A 260 -11.09 -7.04 28.59
N GLY A 261 -12.36 -7.22 28.97
CA GLY A 261 -12.98 -6.44 30.06
C GLY A 261 -13.29 -4.99 29.72
N LEU A 262 -13.49 -4.67 28.44
CA LEU A 262 -13.88 -3.32 28.02
C LEU A 262 -15.33 -3.02 28.40
N THR A 263 -15.56 -1.84 28.99
CA THR A 263 -16.90 -1.31 29.29
C THR A 263 -17.42 -0.49 28.11
N PRO A 264 -18.64 -0.74 27.61
CA PRO A 264 -19.23 0.07 26.53
C PRO A 264 -19.51 1.52 26.94
N ASP A 265 -19.09 2.47 26.10
CA ASP A 265 -19.48 3.90 26.20
C ASP A 265 -20.82 4.16 25.50
N VAL A 266 -21.10 3.42 24.42
CA VAL A 266 -22.36 3.47 23.68
C VAL A 266 -22.74 2.08 23.15
N THR A 267 -24.03 1.79 23.14
CA THR A 267 -24.58 0.55 22.57
C THR A 267 -25.42 0.86 21.33
N VAL A 268 -25.23 0.06 20.28
CA VAL A 268 -26.03 0.08 19.05
C VAL A 268 -27.00 -1.09 19.09
N CYS A 269 -28.30 -0.83 18.96
CA CYS A 269 -29.30 -1.90 18.95
C CYS A 269 -30.49 -1.60 18.02
N LYS A 270 -31.05 -2.64 17.40
CA LYS A 270 -32.21 -2.49 16.52
C LYS A 270 -33.52 -2.28 17.30
N GLU A 271 -33.66 -2.92 18.44
CA GLU A 271 -34.89 -2.91 19.26
C GLU A 271 -35.23 -1.52 19.80
N GLU A 272 -36.52 -1.21 19.88
CA GLU A 272 -37.04 0.00 20.50
C GLU A 272 -37.17 -0.16 22.03
N GLY A 273 -37.02 0.92 22.80
CA GLY A 273 -37.24 0.93 24.25
C GLY A 273 -36.01 0.67 25.15
N LYS A 274 -34.81 0.54 24.58
CA LYS A 274 -33.53 0.53 25.33
C LYS A 274 -32.78 1.86 25.11
N GLU A 275 -31.96 2.27 26.07
CA GLU A 275 -31.00 3.38 25.89
C GLU A 275 -29.87 2.96 24.93
N CYS A 276 -30.17 2.92 23.63
CA CYS A 276 -29.22 2.56 22.57
C CYS A 276 -29.42 3.46 21.33
N VAL A 277 -28.38 3.60 20.51
CA VAL A 277 -28.47 4.24 19.19
C VAL A 277 -28.86 3.21 18.13
N LYS A 278 -29.38 3.67 16.98
CA LYS A 278 -29.90 2.78 15.93
C LYS A 278 -28.89 2.36 14.89
N THR A 279 -27.88 3.20 14.62
CA THR A 279 -26.86 2.94 13.59
C THR A 279 -25.46 2.97 14.18
N VAL A 280 -24.55 2.25 13.53
CA VAL A 280 -23.14 2.22 13.90
C VAL A 280 -22.51 3.59 13.64
N GLN A 281 -22.86 4.27 12.54
CA GLN A 281 -22.34 5.61 12.27
C GLN A 281 -22.74 6.62 13.36
N GLU A 282 -23.96 6.55 13.92
CA GLU A 282 -24.37 7.42 15.01
C GLU A 282 -23.51 7.20 16.26
N ALA A 283 -23.21 5.94 16.60
CA ALA A 283 -22.29 5.62 17.70
C ALA A 283 -20.88 6.17 17.45
N VAL A 284 -20.35 6.05 16.23
CA VAL A 284 -19.05 6.63 15.86
C VAL A 284 -19.06 8.15 16.04
N ASN A 285 -20.15 8.82 15.65
CA ASN A 285 -20.27 10.26 15.77
C ASN A 285 -20.30 10.75 17.23
N LYS A 286 -20.70 9.89 18.18
CA LYS A 286 -20.66 10.17 19.63
C LYS A 286 -19.26 10.05 20.23
N ALA A 287 -18.32 9.37 19.58
CA ALA A 287 -16.95 9.31 20.06
C ALA A 287 -16.33 10.73 20.05
N PRO A 288 -15.60 11.14 21.09
CA PRO A 288 -14.94 12.45 21.10
C PRO A 288 -13.76 12.50 20.13
N ASP A 289 -13.48 13.70 19.62
CA ASP A 289 -12.34 13.93 18.74
C ASP A 289 -11.04 13.99 19.56
N ASN A 290 -10.03 13.23 19.15
CA ASN A 290 -8.66 13.28 19.67
C ASN A 290 -8.54 13.15 21.21
N GLU A 291 -9.34 12.30 21.86
CA GLU A 291 -9.33 12.09 23.32
C GLU A 291 -8.13 11.22 23.81
N GLY A 292 -6.91 11.65 23.45
CA GLY A 292 -5.67 11.04 23.94
C GLY A 292 -5.58 9.53 23.68
N MET A 293 -5.37 8.76 24.75
CA MET A 293 -5.21 7.29 24.72
C MET A 293 -6.47 6.54 25.20
N ARG A 294 -7.57 7.25 25.52
CA ARG A 294 -8.80 6.60 25.99
C ARG A 294 -9.45 5.85 24.83
N LYS A 295 -9.87 4.62 25.11
CA LYS A 295 -10.69 3.83 24.18
C LYS A 295 -12.14 4.26 24.26
N PHE A 296 -12.77 4.49 23.13
CA PHE A 296 -14.22 4.71 23.05
C PHE A 296 -14.90 3.46 22.52
N VAL A 297 -15.61 2.75 23.39
CA VAL A 297 -16.12 1.40 23.14
C VAL A 297 -17.56 1.45 22.66
N ILE A 298 -17.74 1.03 21.41
CA ILE A 298 -19.04 0.89 20.76
C ILE A 298 -19.42 -0.59 20.79
N LYS A 299 -20.37 -0.94 21.67
CA LYS A 299 -21.00 -2.26 21.66
C LYS A 299 -22.04 -2.31 20.54
N ILE A 300 -21.89 -3.25 19.62
CA ILE A 300 -22.82 -3.44 18.50
C ILE A 300 -23.52 -4.76 18.69
N ASN A 301 -24.80 -4.72 19.05
CA ASN A 301 -25.55 -5.93 19.33
C ASN A 301 -25.75 -6.77 18.06
N GLU A 302 -26.18 -8.02 18.24
CA GLU A 302 -26.56 -8.92 17.16
C GLU A 302 -27.57 -8.25 16.20
N GLY A 303 -27.32 -8.42 14.89
CA GLY A 303 -28.13 -7.86 13.83
C GLY A 303 -27.34 -7.53 12.56
N VAL A 304 -28.08 -7.33 11.47
CA VAL A 304 -27.55 -6.90 10.17
C VAL A 304 -27.75 -5.40 9.97
N TYR A 305 -26.67 -4.62 9.97
CA TYR A 305 -26.64 -3.17 9.83
C TYR A 305 -26.27 -2.81 8.38
N GLU A 306 -27.26 -2.45 7.58
CA GLU A 306 -27.04 -2.03 6.19
C GLU A 306 -26.74 -0.54 6.12
N GLU A 307 -25.46 -0.20 6.28
CA GLU A 307 -24.97 1.17 6.30
C GLU A 307 -23.52 1.27 5.84
N THR A 308 -23.11 2.45 5.40
CA THR A 308 -21.71 2.77 5.13
C THR A 308 -21.14 3.50 6.34
N VAL A 309 -20.12 2.92 6.98
CA VAL A 309 -19.52 3.46 8.20
C VAL A 309 -18.15 4.07 7.91
N ARG A 310 -17.91 5.26 8.44
CA ARG A 310 -16.63 5.97 8.39
C ARG A 310 -16.20 6.32 9.80
N VAL A 311 -15.01 5.85 10.17
CA VAL A 311 -14.30 6.28 11.39
C VAL A 311 -13.25 7.31 10.95
N PRO A 312 -13.57 8.61 11.00
CA PRO A 312 -12.69 9.64 10.46
C PRO A 312 -11.43 9.79 11.31
N PHE A 313 -10.47 10.52 10.76
CA PHE A 313 -9.12 10.67 11.31
C PHE A 313 -9.10 11.16 12.77
N GLU A 314 -10.02 12.04 13.14
CA GLU A 314 -10.13 12.63 14.47
C GLU A 314 -10.64 11.65 15.53
N LYS A 315 -11.32 10.57 15.12
CA LYS A 315 -11.90 9.56 16.03
C LYS A 315 -10.88 8.46 16.33
N LYS A 316 -9.93 8.77 17.22
CA LYS A 316 -8.87 7.85 17.65
C LYS A 316 -9.37 6.84 18.70
N ASN A 317 -8.74 5.67 18.74
CA ASN A 317 -9.00 4.58 19.70
C ASN A 317 -10.47 4.13 19.77
N VAL A 318 -11.20 4.23 18.66
CA VAL A 318 -12.56 3.70 18.55
C VAL A 318 -12.49 2.17 18.55
N VAL A 319 -13.34 1.55 19.36
CA VAL A 319 -13.43 0.09 19.49
C VAL A 319 -14.81 -0.38 19.06
N PHE A 320 -14.88 -1.28 18.09
CA PHE A 320 -16.10 -2.00 17.73
C PHE A 320 -16.10 -3.37 18.42
N LEU A 321 -17.14 -3.62 19.22
CA LEU A 321 -17.32 -4.88 19.92
C LEU A 321 -18.67 -5.49 19.53
N GLY A 322 -18.67 -6.51 18.69
CA GLY A 322 -19.88 -7.22 18.27
C GLY A 322 -20.33 -8.29 19.27
N ASP A 323 -21.39 -9.03 18.91
CA ASP A 323 -21.89 -10.22 19.64
C ASP A 323 -21.39 -11.55 19.04
N GLY A 324 -20.61 -11.51 17.96
CA GLY A 324 -20.00 -12.67 17.31
C GLY A 324 -19.90 -12.50 15.79
N MET A 325 -18.87 -13.11 15.19
CA MET A 325 -18.81 -13.30 13.72
C MET A 325 -20.10 -13.97 13.24
N GLY A 326 -20.68 -13.46 12.15
CA GLY A 326 -21.94 -13.91 11.58
C GLY A 326 -23.21 -13.48 12.34
N LYS A 327 -23.09 -12.95 13.56
CA LYS A 327 -24.21 -12.44 14.37
C LYS A 327 -24.37 -10.93 14.23
N THR A 328 -23.27 -10.20 14.41
CA THR A 328 -23.22 -8.76 14.18
C THR A 328 -22.59 -8.52 12.81
N VAL A 329 -23.36 -8.02 11.86
CA VAL A 329 -22.94 -7.84 10.46
C VAL A 329 -23.14 -6.39 10.04
N ILE A 330 -22.08 -5.72 9.57
CA ILE A 330 -22.19 -4.43 8.88
C ILE A 330 -22.04 -4.69 7.38
N THR A 331 -23.07 -4.39 6.59
CA THR A 331 -23.15 -4.75 5.16
C THR A 331 -23.40 -3.55 4.26
N GLY A 332 -22.80 -3.58 3.07
CA GLY A 332 -22.93 -2.57 2.02
C GLY A 332 -22.78 -3.20 0.64
N SER A 333 -22.95 -2.41 -0.43
CA SER A 333 -22.91 -2.94 -1.81
C SER A 333 -22.33 -1.94 -2.82
N LEU A 334 -21.51 -0.99 -2.36
CA LEU A 334 -20.85 -0.01 -3.25
C LEU A 334 -19.78 -0.69 -4.10
N THR A 335 -19.64 -0.24 -5.34
CA THR A 335 -18.72 -0.82 -6.35
C THR A 335 -18.19 0.24 -7.28
N VAL A 336 -17.05 -0.01 -7.90
CA VAL A 336 -16.50 0.90 -8.94
C VAL A 336 -17.36 0.98 -10.21
N GLY A 337 -18.34 0.08 -10.37
CA GLY A 337 -19.29 0.14 -11.49
C GLY A 337 -20.26 1.32 -11.38
N GLN A 338 -20.38 1.94 -10.20
CA GLN A 338 -21.24 3.09 -9.97
C GLN A 338 -20.52 4.40 -10.36
N PRO A 339 -21.22 5.38 -10.97
CA PRO A 339 -20.62 6.65 -11.39
C PRO A 339 -19.94 7.38 -10.23
N GLY A 340 -18.70 7.82 -10.43
CA GLY A 340 -17.94 8.58 -9.43
C GLY A 340 -17.41 7.76 -8.25
N VAL A 341 -17.61 6.45 -8.20
CA VAL A 341 -17.14 5.62 -7.07
C VAL A 341 -15.79 5.01 -7.41
N SER A 342 -14.74 5.39 -6.66
CA SER A 342 -13.44 4.72 -6.73
C SER A 342 -13.39 3.53 -5.77
N THR A 343 -12.43 2.61 -5.94
CA THR A 343 -12.21 1.48 -5.01
C THR A 343 -12.13 1.95 -3.56
N TYR A 344 -11.42 3.05 -3.29
CA TYR A 344 -11.31 3.67 -1.96
C TYR A 344 -12.68 3.99 -1.34
N ASN A 345 -13.63 4.46 -2.17
CA ASN A 345 -14.96 4.84 -1.72
C ASN A 345 -15.93 3.65 -1.57
N THR A 346 -15.61 2.48 -2.14
CA THR A 346 -16.48 1.30 -2.09
C THR A 346 -16.56 0.63 -0.72
N ALA A 347 -15.63 0.94 0.20
CA ALA A 347 -15.56 0.32 1.51
C ALA A 347 -16.89 0.43 2.27
N THR A 348 -17.47 -0.70 2.67
CA THR A 348 -18.62 -0.70 3.60
C THR A 348 -18.22 -0.03 4.90
N VAL A 349 -17.09 -0.44 5.48
CA VAL A 349 -16.48 0.23 6.64
C VAL A 349 -15.10 0.75 6.26
N GLY A 350 -14.88 2.05 6.45
CA GLY A 350 -13.60 2.71 6.22
C GLY A 350 -13.08 3.37 7.49
N VAL A 351 -11.89 3.00 7.92
CA VAL A 351 -11.30 3.45 9.19
C VAL A 351 -10.02 4.23 8.91
N VAL A 352 -9.94 5.45 9.44
CA VAL A 352 -8.78 6.35 9.32
C VAL A 352 -8.21 6.73 10.69
N GLY A 353 -9.04 6.84 11.73
CA GLY A 353 -8.60 7.17 13.09
C GLY A 353 -7.67 6.11 13.69
N ASP A 354 -6.50 6.52 14.18
CA ASP A 354 -5.46 5.64 14.75
C ASP A 354 -5.93 4.87 16.00
N GLY A 355 -5.36 3.68 16.22
CA GLY A 355 -5.65 2.83 17.37
C GLY A 355 -6.99 2.11 17.30
N PHE A 356 -7.57 1.98 16.11
CA PHE A 356 -8.85 1.32 15.92
C PHE A 356 -8.78 -0.15 16.35
N MET A 357 -9.84 -0.62 17.01
CA MET A 357 -9.96 -2.04 17.35
C MET A 357 -11.31 -2.60 16.93
N ALA A 358 -11.35 -3.85 16.52
CA ALA A 358 -12.59 -4.57 16.26
C ALA A 358 -12.52 -6.02 16.75
N ARG A 359 -13.61 -6.50 17.37
CA ARG A 359 -13.76 -7.89 17.75
C ARG A 359 -15.19 -8.39 17.55
N ASP A 360 -15.33 -9.67 17.22
CA ASP A 360 -16.60 -10.40 17.22
C ASP A 360 -17.63 -9.82 16.25
N ILE A 361 -17.21 -9.40 15.04
CA ILE A 361 -18.05 -8.72 14.05
C ILE A 361 -17.72 -9.14 12.60
N THR A 362 -18.72 -9.12 11.72
CA THR A 362 -18.57 -9.32 10.27
C THR A 362 -18.68 -8.01 9.52
N PHE A 363 -17.73 -7.75 8.62
CA PHE A 363 -17.77 -6.67 7.63
C PHE A 363 -18.03 -7.26 6.24
N GLU A 364 -19.09 -6.81 5.57
CA GLU A 364 -19.53 -7.37 4.29
C GLU A 364 -19.67 -6.31 3.18
N ASN A 365 -19.21 -6.66 1.98
CA ASN A 365 -19.69 -6.03 0.75
C ASN A 365 -20.38 -7.08 -0.15
N LYS A 366 -21.71 -6.95 -0.27
CA LYS A 366 -22.59 -7.89 -0.98
C LYS A 366 -22.80 -7.58 -2.47
N ALA A 367 -22.01 -6.69 -3.06
CA ALA A 367 -22.14 -6.31 -4.46
C ALA A 367 -22.02 -7.48 -5.47
N GLY A 368 -21.32 -8.55 -5.07
CA GLY A 368 -21.18 -9.76 -5.84
C GLY A 368 -20.01 -9.77 -6.84
N PRO A 369 -19.78 -10.90 -7.52
CA PRO A 369 -18.59 -11.13 -8.35
C PRO A 369 -18.59 -10.41 -9.72
N VAL A 370 -19.73 -9.82 -10.13
CA VAL A 370 -19.87 -9.20 -11.46
C VAL A 370 -19.43 -7.73 -11.48
N THR A 371 -19.42 -7.09 -10.32
CA THR A 371 -19.33 -5.64 -10.19
C THR A 371 -17.90 -5.10 -10.09
N ARG A 372 -16.89 -5.98 -10.27
CA ARG A 372 -15.46 -5.70 -10.07
C ARG A 372 -15.17 -5.30 -8.61
N GLN A 373 -14.26 -4.36 -8.37
CA GLN A 373 -13.80 -3.95 -7.04
C GLN A 373 -14.95 -3.48 -6.13
N ALA A 374 -15.03 -4.08 -4.95
CA ALA A 374 -16.05 -3.79 -3.94
C ALA A 374 -15.54 -4.15 -2.53
N VAL A 375 -15.07 -3.15 -1.79
CA VAL A 375 -14.37 -3.32 -0.51
C VAL A 375 -15.38 -3.52 0.63
N ALA A 376 -15.15 -4.53 1.48
CA ALA A 376 -15.90 -4.73 2.72
C ALA A 376 -15.32 -3.88 3.85
N PHE A 377 -14.00 -3.91 4.01
CA PHE A 377 -13.29 -3.16 5.04
C PHE A 377 -12.02 -2.52 4.50
N ARG A 378 -11.82 -1.24 4.82
CA ARG A 378 -10.58 -0.50 4.55
C ARG A 378 -10.02 0.02 5.87
N SER A 379 -8.73 -0.22 6.11
CA SER A 379 -8.00 0.38 7.24
C SER A 379 -6.80 1.21 6.79
N ASP A 380 -6.80 2.45 7.29
CA ASP A 380 -5.76 3.47 7.28
C ASP A 380 -5.30 3.85 8.70
N SER A 381 -5.67 3.04 9.67
CA SER A 381 -5.44 3.31 11.09
C SER A 381 -4.14 2.65 11.53
N ASP A 382 -3.18 3.45 12.01
CA ASP A 382 -1.98 2.90 12.62
C ASP A 382 -2.33 2.19 13.93
N LEU A 383 -1.65 1.09 14.21
CA LEU A 383 -1.84 0.30 15.42
C LEU A 383 -3.25 -0.33 15.50
N SER A 384 -3.79 -0.76 14.36
CA SER A 384 -5.09 -1.44 14.30
C SER A 384 -5.03 -2.86 14.89
N ILE A 385 -5.96 -3.20 15.78
CA ILE A 385 -6.13 -4.58 16.29
C ILE A 385 -7.49 -5.12 15.87
N VAL A 386 -7.51 -6.10 14.98
CA VAL A 386 -8.72 -6.80 14.55
C VAL A 386 -8.62 -8.26 14.97
N GLU A 387 -9.49 -8.71 15.86
CA GLU A 387 -9.46 -10.08 16.39
C GLU A 387 -10.82 -10.77 16.27
N ASN A 388 -10.86 -12.01 15.81
CA ASN A 388 -12.12 -12.78 15.70
C ASN A 388 -13.19 -12.02 14.89
N CYS A 389 -12.78 -11.48 13.74
CA CYS A 389 -13.66 -10.78 12.81
C CYS A 389 -13.73 -11.52 11.46
N GLU A 390 -14.83 -11.31 10.76
CA GLU A 390 -15.07 -11.88 9.44
C GLU A 390 -15.15 -10.79 8.36
N PHE A 391 -14.55 -11.05 7.20
CA PHE A 391 -14.55 -10.15 6.05
C PHE A 391 -15.12 -10.86 4.84
N LEU A 392 -16.29 -10.43 4.39
CA LEU A 392 -17.02 -11.07 3.30
C LEU A 392 -17.09 -10.13 2.10
N GLY A 393 -16.47 -10.53 0.99
CA GLY A 393 -16.52 -9.77 -0.26
C GLY A 393 -16.22 -10.65 -1.46
N ASN A 394 -15.91 -10.05 -2.60
CA ASN A 394 -15.44 -10.76 -3.80
C ASN A 394 -14.08 -10.23 -4.22
N GLN A 395 -14.05 -9.34 -5.22
CA GLN A 395 -12.83 -8.67 -5.62
C GLN A 395 -12.57 -7.51 -4.65
N ASP A 396 -11.33 -7.41 -4.17
CA ASP A 396 -10.87 -6.34 -3.26
C ASP A 396 -11.57 -6.35 -1.87
N THR A 397 -11.88 -7.52 -1.28
CA THR A 397 -12.61 -7.62 0.01
C THR A 397 -12.01 -6.78 1.14
N LEU A 398 -10.72 -6.98 1.45
CA LEU A 398 -10.00 -6.34 2.53
C LEU A 398 -8.92 -5.42 1.98
N TYR A 399 -9.12 -4.10 2.18
CA TYR A 399 -8.15 -3.08 1.82
C TYR A 399 -7.30 -2.70 3.04
N ALA A 400 -6.24 -3.47 3.28
CA ALA A 400 -5.23 -3.19 4.29
C ALA A 400 -4.31 -2.06 3.75
N HIS A 401 -4.83 -0.83 3.78
CA HIS A 401 -4.33 0.26 2.94
C HIS A 401 -2.95 0.74 3.33
N SER A 402 -2.75 1.15 4.58
CA SER A 402 -1.52 1.78 5.07
C SER A 402 -1.22 1.44 6.53
N LEU A 403 0.00 1.78 7.00
CA LEU A 403 0.39 1.74 8.42
C LEU A 403 0.40 0.32 9.03
N ARG A 404 0.53 0.20 10.36
CA ARG A 404 0.69 -1.10 11.06
C ARG A 404 -0.65 -1.67 11.48
N GLN A 405 -0.89 -2.93 11.12
CA GLN A 405 -2.18 -3.60 11.33
C GLN A 405 -1.97 -5.05 11.79
N TYR A 406 -2.78 -5.49 12.75
CA TYR A 406 -2.75 -6.85 13.27
C TYR A 406 -4.12 -7.52 13.17
N TYR A 407 -4.19 -8.61 12.44
CA TYR A 407 -5.39 -9.43 12.22
C TYR A 407 -5.18 -10.80 12.85
N LYS A 408 -5.97 -11.14 13.86
CA LYS A 408 -5.81 -12.38 14.63
C LYS A 408 -7.10 -13.20 14.64
N SER A 409 -7.01 -14.51 14.34
CA SER A 409 -8.19 -15.39 14.37
C SER A 409 -9.34 -14.91 13.49
N CYS A 410 -9.02 -14.25 12.38
CA CYS A 410 -10.01 -13.71 11.46
C CYS A 410 -10.40 -14.72 10.38
N ARG A 411 -11.57 -14.53 9.79
CA ARG A 411 -12.00 -15.23 8.57
C ARG A 411 -12.10 -14.24 7.41
N ILE A 412 -11.41 -14.48 6.31
CA ILE A 412 -11.40 -13.55 5.16
C ILE A 412 -11.79 -14.31 3.89
N GLU A 413 -12.85 -13.87 3.22
CA GLU A 413 -13.38 -14.48 1.99
C GLU A 413 -13.34 -13.54 0.79
N GLY A 414 -12.87 -14.05 -0.35
CA GLY A 414 -12.90 -13.31 -1.61
C GLY A 414 -12.36 -14.11 -2.79
N ASN A 415 -12.06 -13.45 -3.91
CA ASN A 415 -11.56 -14.11 -5.12
C ASN A 415 -10.35 -13.42 -5.76
N VAL A 416 -10.52 -12.24 -6.32
CA VAL A 416 -9.47 -11.49 -7.01
C VAL A 416 -8.93 -10.42 -6.06
N ASP A 417 -7.63 -10.47 -5.77
CA ASP A 417 -6.90 -9.45 -5.01
C ASP A 417 -7.57 -9.13 -3.66
N PHE A 418 -8.19 -10.14 -3.03
CA PHE A 418 -9.14 -9.87 -1.96
C PHE A 418 -8.49 -9.47 -0.62
N ILE A 419 -7.15 -9.56 -0.52
CA ILE A 419 -6.34 -8.89 0.48
C ILE A 419 -5.31 -8.02 -0.24
N PHE A 420 -5.50 -6.71 -0.25
CA PHE A 420 -4.68 -5.77 -1.03
C PHE A 420 -4.39 -4.49 -0.25
N GLY A 421 -3.43 -3.72 -0.74
CA GLY A 421 -2.95 -2.48 -0.10
C GLY A 421 -1.46 -2.49 0.17
N ASN A 422 -1.00 -1.55 0.98
CA ASN A 422 0.42 -1.30 1.26
C ASN A 422 0.65 -1.01 2.75
N SER A 423 -0.11 -1.67 3.63
CA SER A 423 0.15 -1.67 5.07
C SER A 423 1.32 -2.59 5.44
N ALA A 424 1.85 -2.43 6.65
CA ALA A 424 2.57 -3.49 7.34
C ALA A 424 1.52 -4.29 8.12
N ALA A 425 1.00 -5.36 7.52
CA ALA A 425 -0.06 -6.18 8.13
C ALA A 425 0.43 -7.60 8.44
N VAL A 426 0.17 -8.03 9.67
CA VAL A 426 0.34 -9.43 10.09
C VAL A 426 -1.03 -10.07 10.27
N PHE A 427 -1.25 -11.19 9.60
CA PHE A 427 -2.39 -12.08 9.72
C PHE A 427 -1.92 -13.32 10.47
N GLN A 428 -2.41 -13.52 11.69
CA GLN A 428 -2.04 -14.65 12.54
C GLN A 428 -3.26 -15.53 12.84
N ASP A 429 -3.06 -16.84 12.79
CA ASP A 429 -4.07 -17.87 13.13
C ASP A 429 -5.41 -17.67 12.39
N SER A 430 -5.36 -17.17 11.16
CA SER A 430 -6.54 -16.75 10.39
C SER A 430 -6.92 -17.77 9.29
N VAL A 431 -8.20 -17.79 8.92
CA VAL A 431 -8.74 -18.64 7.86
C VAL A 431 -9.02 -17.80 6.62
N ILE A 432 -8.33 -18.11 5.53
CA ILE A 432 -8.36 -17.36 4.28
C ILE A 432 -9.01 -18.24 3.21
N LEU A 433 -10.18 -17.82 2.69
CA LEU A 433 -10.99 -18.64 1.81
C LEU A 433 -11.23 -18.01 0.46
N VAL A 434 -10.88 -18.74 -0.59
CA VAL A 434 -11.30 -18.41 -1.95
C VAL A 434 -12.77 -18.77 -2.12
N ARG A 435 -13.58 -17.82 -2.57
CA ARG A 435 -14.99 -18.03 -2.89
C ARG A 435 -15.25 -18.00 -4.41
N PRO A 436 -16.38 -18.55 -4.88
CA PRO A 436 -16.71 -18.57 -6.31
C PRO A 436 -16.94 -17.19 -6.94
N ARG A 437 -16.57 -17.03 -8.22
CA ARG A 437 -16.87 -15.89 -9.10
C ARG A 437 -17.83 -16.31 -10.24
N GLN A 438 -19.02 -16.80 -9.89
CA GLN A 438 -19.95 -17.59 -10.74
C GLN A 438 -20.59 -16.87 -11.96
N GLN A 439 -19.80 -16.36 -12.90
CA GLN A 439 -20.32 -15.95 -14.22
C GLN A 439 -20.26 -17.08 -15.25
N LYS A 440 -19.16 -17.84 -15.26
CA LYS A 440 -18.86 -18.91 -16.22
C LYS A 440 -18.08 -20.02 -15.51
N PRO A 441 -18.67 -20.70 -14.51
CA PRO A 441 -17.98 -21.67 -13.68
C PRO A 441 -17.32 -22.78 -14.51
N GLU A 442 -17.89 -23.12 -15.67
CA GLU A 442 -17.35 -24.12 -16.58
C GLU A 442 -16.02 -23.75 -17.23
N LYS A 443 -15.70 -22.44 -17.30
CA LYS A 443 -14.44 -21.90 -17.85
C LYS A 443 -13.37 -21.67 -16.79
N GLY A 444 -13.69 -21.92 -15.52
CA GLY A 444 -12.79 -21.69 -14.42
C GLY A 444 -12.52 -20.22 -14.12
N GLU A 445 -11.66 -20.01 -13.14
CA GLU A 445 -11.36 -18.72 -12.53
C GLU A 445 -9.88 -18.66 -12.17
N ASN A 446 -9.28 -17.48 -12.34
CA ASN A 446 -7.95 -17.18 -11.81
C ASN A 446 -8.13 -16.21 -10.64
N ASN A 447 -7.74 -16.66 -9.46
CA ASN A 447 -7.88 -15.95 -8.21
C ASN A 447 -6.50 -15.68 -7.61
N ALA A 448 -6.35 -14.55 -6.95
CA ALA A 448 -5.13 -14.19 -6.24
C ALA A 448 -5.52 -13.79 -4.83
N VAL A 449 -4.94 -14.45 -3.82
CA VAL A 449 -5.21 -14.15 -2.41
C VAL A 449 -4.74 -12.74 -2.09
N THR A 450 -3.53 -12.37 -2.53
CA THR A 450 -2.97 -11.05 -2.23
C THR A 450 -2.59 -10.22 -3.45
N ALA A 451 -2.64 -8.90 -3.27
CA ALA A 451 -2.08 -7.91 -4.18
C ALA A 451 -1.38 -6.78 -3.41
N HIS A 452 -0.18 -7.06 -2.89
CA HIS A 452 0.57 -6.08 -2.09
C HIS A 452 1.18 -4.95 -2.95
N GLY A 453 1.07 -3.72 -2.45
CA GLY A 453 1.26 -2.48 -3.20
C GLY A 453 2.46 -1.63 -2.80
N ARG A 454 3.55 -2.21 -2.29
CA ARG A 454 4.78 -1.45 -1.97
C ARG A 454 5.44 -0.86 -3.22
N THR A 455 5.58 0.46 -3.23
CA THR A 455 6.10 1.23 -4.37
C THR A 455 7.54 1.67 -4.21
N ASP A 456 8.07 1.63 -2.99
CA ASP A 456 9.44 2.05 -2.68
C ASP A 456 10.13 1.03 -1.75
N PRO A 457 11.39 0.64 -2.04
CA PRO A 457 12.12 -0.34 -1.25
C PRO A 457 12.42 0.11 0.19
N ALA A 458 12.42 1.42 0.46
CA ALA A 458 12.62 1.94 1.81
C ALA A 458 11.36 1.83 2.70
N GLN A 459 10.19 1.55 2.12
CA GLN A 459 8.95 1.34 2.88
C GLN A 459 9.03 0.07 3.73
N THR A 460 8.56 0.18 4.98
CA THR A 460 8.52 -0.91 5.97
C THR A 460 7.32 -1.85 5.80
N THR A 461 6.63 -1.80 4.66
CA THR A 461 5.31 -2.41 4.45
C THR A 461 5.37 -3.80 3.82
N GLY A 462 4.33 -4.61 4.00
CA GLY A 462 4.27 -6.00 3.55
C GLY A 462 3.12 -6.74 4.19
N PHE A 463 2.72 -7.85 3.57
CA PHE A 463 1.78 -8.79 4.17
C PHE A 463 2.50 -10.03 4.70
N VAL A 464 2.25 -10.34 5.96
CA VAL A 464 2.80 -11.52 6.63
C VAL A 464 1.64 -12.41 7.07
N PHE A 465 1.61 -13.64 6.61
CA PHE A 465 0.66 -14.66 7.05
C PHE A 465 1.39 -15.68 7.91
N GLN A 466 0.92 -15.89 9.14
CA GLN A 466 1.49 -16.80 10.13
C GLN A 466 0.41 -17.77 10.62
N ASN A 467 0.69 -19.07 10.58
CA ASN A 467 -0.23 -20.11 11.06
C ASN A 467 -1.64 -20.01 10.44
N CYS A 468 -1.75 -19.50 9.22
CA CYS A 468 -3.04 -19.34 8.55
C CYS A 468 -3.42 -20.61 7.78
N LEU A 469 -4.73 -20.83 7.61
CA LEU A 469 -5.27 -21.80 6.66
C LEU A 469 -5.65 -21.09 5.36
N ILE A 470 -5.14 -21.57 4.23
CA ILE A 470 -5.50 -21.08 2.90
C ILE A 470 -6.30 -22.20 2.22
N ASN A 471 -7.60 -21.98 2.04
CA ASN A 471 -8.52 -22.96 1.43
C ASN A 471 -9.55 -22.27 0.52
N GLY A 472 -10.54 -23.00 0.01
CA GLY A 472 -11.74 -22.46 -0.61
C GLY A 472 -12.97 -22.58 0.31
N THR A 473 -14.00 -21.78 0.06
CA THR A 473 -15.33 -22.06 0.62
C THR A 473 -15.84 -23.41 0.10
N GLU A 474 -16.81 -24.01 0.77
CA GLU A 474 -17.38 -25.30 0.36
C GLU A 474 -17.85 -25.29 -1.10
N ASP A 475 -18.58 -24.24 -1.50
CA ASP A 475 -19.03 -24.03 -2.88
C ASP A 475 -17.86 -23.90 -3.88
N TYR A 476 -16.77 -23.24 -3.49
CA TYR A 476 -15.59 -23.12 -4.34
C TYR A 476 -14.88 -24.46 -4.50
N MET A 477 -14.74 -25.21 -3.40
CA MET A 477 -14.08 -26.51 -3.43
C MET A 477 -14.86 -27.53 -4.26
N ALA A 478 -16.20 -27.48 -4.25
CA ALA A 478 -17.02 -28.27 -5.16
C ALA A 478 -16.72 -27.97 -6.63
N LEU A 479 -16.59 -26.69 -7.00
CA LEU A 479 -16.20 -26.27 -8.36
C LEU A 479 -14.78 -26.73 -8.69
N TYR A 480 -13.82 -26.50 -7.79
CA TYR A 480 -12.42 -26.90 -7.95
C TYR A 480 -12.31 -28.40 -8.19
N TYR A 481 -12.91 -29.25 -7.37
CA TYR A 481 -12.83 -30.71 -7.54
C TYR A 481 -13.52 -31.20 -8.81
N SER A 482 -14.56 -30.50 -9.29
CA SER A 482 -15.19 -30.84 -10.56
C SER A 482 -14.27 -30.63 -11.76
N LYS A 483 -13.43 -29.58 -11.74
CA LYS A 483 -12.52 -29.21 -12.85
C LYS A 483 -11.25 -28.49 -12.36
N PRO A 484 -10.32 -29.17 -11.67
CA PRO A 484 -9.16 -28.52 -11.01
C PRO A 484 -8.18 -27.88 -12.00
N LYS A 485 -8.24 -28.25 -13.29
CA LYS A 485 -7.37 -27.70 -14.33
C LYS A 485 -7.70 -26.25 -14.71
N VAL A 486 -8.95 -25.80 -14.51
CA VAL A 486 -9.39 -24.45 -14.92
C VAL A 486 -9.59 -23.50 -13.74
N HIS A 487 -9.72 -24.02 -12.52
CA HIS A 487 -9.78 -23.22 -11.29
C HIS A 487 -8.38 -23.05 -10.72
N LYS A 488 -7.76 -21.89 -10.97
CA LYS A 488 -6.39 -21.56 -10.56
C LYS A 488 -6.40 -20.54 -9.43
N ASN A 489 -5.72 -20.87 -8.35
CA ASN A 489 -5.55 -19.98 -7.20
C ASN A 489 -4.08 -19.76 -6.92
N PHE A 490 -3.73 -18.50 -6.71
CA PHE A 490 -2.38 -18.04 -6.44
C PHE A 490 -2.34 -17.36 -5.07
N LEU A 491 -1.23 -17.51 -4.36
CA LEU A 491 -0.94 -16.84 -3.10
C LEU A 491 -0.93 -15.30 -3.27
N GLY A 492 -0.55 -14.80 -4.44
CA GLY A 492 -0.62 -13.38 -4.75
C GLY A 492 -0.07 -12.97 -6.11
N ARG A 493 -0.13 -11.66 -6.39
CA ARG A 493 0.45 -11.00 -7.56
C ARG A 493 0.92 -9.57 -7.28
N PRO A 494 2.01 -9.10 -7.94
CA PRO A 494 2.67 -7.86 -7.53
C PRO A 494 1.97 -6.62 -8.09
N TRP A 495 1.04 -6.06 -7.31
CA TRP A 495 0.35 -4.82 -7.72
C TRP A 495 1.32 -3.66 -7.98
N LYS A 496 2.44 -3.61 -7.24
CA LYS A 496 3.50 -2.60 -7.38
C LYS A 496 4.90 -3.22 -7.38
N GLU A 497 5.87 -2.44 -7.83
CA GLU A 497 7.24 -2.85 -8.17
C GLU A 497 7.97 -3.58 -7.04
N TYR A 498 7.77 -3.18 -5.78
CA TYR A 498 8.45 -3.76 -4.62
C TYR A 498 7.51 -4.61 -3.76
N SER A 499 6.47 -5.20 -4.36
CA SER A 499 5.49 -6.05 -3.68
C SER A 499 6.16 -7.05 -2.73
N ARG A 500 5.58 -7.23 -1.54
CA ARG A 500 6.17 -8.01 -0.45
C ARG A 500 5.07 -8.79 0.27
N THR A 501 5.14 -10.11 0.20
CA THR A 501 4.17 -11.00 0.84
C THR A 501 4.86 -12.28 1.26
N VAL A 502 4.58 -12.73 2.48
CA VAL A 502 5.16 -13.98 3.00
C VAL A 502 4.12 -14.87 3.67
N PHE A 503 4.29 -16.19 3.52
CA PHE A 503 3.49 -17.23 4.18
C PHE A 503 4.41 -18.11 5.01
N ILE A 504 4.19 -18.15 6.32
CA ILE A 504 5.05 -18.79 7.33
C ILE A 504 4.19 -19.74 8.14
N HIS A 505 4.55 -21.03 8.18
CA HIS A 505 3.82 -22.07 8.94
C HIS A 505 2.33 -22.16 8.58
N CYS A 506 1.96 -21.76 7.36
CA CYS A 506 0.59 -21.81 6.89
C CYS A 506 0.25 -23.20 6.34
N THR A 507 -1.02 -23.60 6.48
CA THR A 507 -1.56 -24.76 5.76
C THR A 507 -2.12 -24.30 4.42
N LEU A 508 -1.49 -24.74 3.34
CA LEU A 508 -1.89 -24.48 1.96
C LEU A 508 -2.64 -25.69 1.42
N GLU A 509 -3.94 -25.56 1.21
CA GLU A 509 -4.79 -26.65 0.70
C GLU A 509 -4.63 -26.85 -0.81
N ALA A 510 -5.25 -27.92 -1.33
CA ALA A 510 -5.01 -28.43 -2.69
C ALA A 510 -5.35 -27.44 -3.81
N LEU A 511 -6.16 -26.42 -3.52
CA LEU A 511 -6.54 -25.39 -4.49
C LEU A 511 -5.38 -24.47 -4.90
N VAL A 512 -4.30 -24.39 -4.11
CA VAL A 512 -3.14 -23.55 -4.42
C VAL A 512 -2.37 -24.17 -5.57
N THR A 513 -2.23 -23.40 -6.65
CA THR A 513 -1.55 -23.85 -7.88
C THR A 513 -0.07 -24.10 -7.63
N SER A 514 0.54 -25.07 -8.32
CA SER A 514 1.98 -25.39 -8.22
C SER A 514 2.88 -24.17 -8.35
N ASP A 515 2.56 -23.28 -9.28
CA ASP A 515 3.25 -22.03 -9.57
C ASP A 515 3.34 -21.12 -8.33
N GLY A 516 2.36 -21.22 -7.44
CA GLY A 516 2.20 -20.45 -6.20
C GLY A 516 1.79 -19.01 -6.45
N TRP A 517 2.47 -18.31 -7.35
CA TRP A 517 2.36 -16.87 -7.54
C TRP A 517 2.09 -16.50 -8.99
N MET A 518 1.34 -15.41 -9.21
CA MET A 518 0.94 -14.96 -10.55
C MET A 518 1.67 -13.66 -10.92
N PRO A 519 2.22 -13.51 -12.14
CA PRO A 519 2.71 -12.23 -12.61
C PRO A 519 1.59 -11.19 -12.66
N TRP A 520 1.92 -9.91 -12.48
CA TRP A 520 0.96 -8.82 -12.72
C TRP A 520 0.73 -8.64 -14.23
N THR A 521 1.81 -8.30 -14.95
CA THR A 521 1.87 -8.22 -16.42
C THR A 521 3.32 -8.40 -16.88
N GLY A 522 3.59 -9.40 -17.72
CA GLY A 522 4.95 -9.69 -18.19
C GLY A 522 5.95 -9.82 -17.03
N ASP A 523 7.13 -9.21 -17.18
CA ASP A 523 8.20 -9.25 -16.17
C ASP A 523 8.16 -8.10 -15.15
N PHE A 524 7.07 -7.31 -15.12
CA PHE A 524 6.92 -6.22 -14.16
C PHE A 524 7.06 -6.73 -12.72
N ALA A 525 7.86 -6.03 -11.91
CA ALA A 525 8.16 -6.30 -10.50
C ALA A 525 8.91 -7.61 -10.20
N LEU A 526 9.00 -8.58 -11.13
CA LEU A 526 9.64 -9.88 -10.87
C LEU A 526 11.11 -9.80 -10.40
N PRO A 527 11.92 -8.80 -10.83
CA PRO A 527 13.28 -8.63 -10.34
C PRO A 527 13.39 -7.98 -8.95
N THR A 528 12.34 -7.33 -8.45
CA THR A 528 12.38 -6.41 -7.29
C THR A 528 11.46 -6.81 -6.14
N LEU A 529 10.39 -7.56 -6.42
CA LEU A 529 9.46 -8.08 -5.42
C LEU A 529 10.12 -9.08 -4.47
N TYR A 530 9.47 -9.34 -3.34
CA TYR A 530 9.82 -10.43 -2.44
C TYR A 530 8.59 -11.24 -2.03
N TYR A 531 8.44 -12.43 -2.62
CA TYR A 531 7.41 -13.41 -2.28
C TYR A 531 8.03 -14.64 -1.64
N GLY A 532 7.83 -14.77 -0.34
CA GLY A 532 8.51 -15.75 0.50
C GLY A 532 7.58 -16.81 1.09
N GLU A 533 8.06 -18.05 1.14
CA GLU A 533 7.42 -19.14 1.88
C GLU A 533 8.40 -19.72 2.92
N PHE A 534 7.91 -20.12 4.08
CA PHE A 534 8.69 -20.80 5.12
C PHE A 534 7.88 -21.89 5.82
N GLU A 535 8.35 -23.13 5.71
CA GLU A 535 7.80 -24.30 6.44
C GLU A 535 6.26 -24.39 6.39
N ASN A 536 5.67 -24.06 5.23
CA ASN A 536 4.25 -24.27 4.99
C ASN A 536 3.94 -25.78 4.84
N SER A 537 2.73 -26.19 5.21
CA SER A 537 2.26 -27.57 5.15
C SER A 537 1.01 -27.72 4.28
N GLY A 538 0.59 -28.96 4.02
CA GLY A 538 -0.61 -29.26 3.23
C GLY A 538 -0.34 -29.52 1.75
N PRO A 539 -1.35 -30.00 1.01
CA PRO A 539 -1.18 -30.47 -0.37
C PRO A 539 -0.78 -29.38 -1.37
N GLY A 540 -1.06 -28.10 -1.09
CA GLY A 540 -0.66 -26.95 -1.90
C GLY A 540 0.73 -26.38 -1.57
N ALA A 541 1.40 -26.90 -0.54
CA ALA A 541 2.67 -26.37 -0.04
C ALA A 541 3.92 -26.88 -0.76
N ASN A 542 3.80 -27.78 -1.74
CA ASN A 542 4.98 -28.25 -2.48
C ASN A 542 5.61 -27.11 -3.29
N VAL A 543 6.82 -26.72 -2.90
CA VAL A 543 7.56 -25.60 -3.50
C VAL A 543 8.31 -25.98 -4.80
N SER A 544 8.43 -27.27 -5.14
CA SER A 544 9.23 -27.72 -6.29
C SER A 544 8.73 -27.21 -7.64
N GLY A 545 7.44 -26.83 -7.72
CA GLY A 545 6.79 -26.30 -8.92
C GLY A 545 6.61 -24.78 -8.92
N ARG A 546 7.15 -24.07 -7.92
CA ARG A 546 6.99 -22.62 -7.81
C ARG A 546 7.68 -21.90 -8.95
N VAL A 547 7.14 -20.74 -9.29
CA VAL A 547 7.79 -19.81 -10.22
C VAL A 547 9.21 -19.47 -9.74
N PRO A 548 10.20 -19.35 -10.66
CA PRO A 548 11.61 -19.19 -10.29
C PRO A 548 11.95 -17.84 -9.65
N TRP A 549 11.03 -16.87 -9.70
CA TRP A 549 11.18 -15.55 -9.09
C TRP A 549 10.57 -15.45 -7.68
N SER A 550 9.99 -16.55 -7.16
CA SER A 550 9.62 -16.68 -5.75
C SER A 550 10.80 -17.12 -4.88
N SER A 551 10.68 -16.98 -3.57
CA SER A 551 11.77 -17.22 -2.61
C SER A 551 11.35 -18.19 -1.51
N GLN A 552 12.30 -18.97 -1.00
CA GLN A 552 12.20 -19.60 0.31
C GLN A 552 12.88 -18.69 1.33
N ILE A 553 12.21 -18.40 2.43
CA ILE A 553 12.78 -17.54 3.48
C ILE A 553 13.89 -18.33 4.19
N PRO A 554 15.13 -17.82 4.30
CA PRO A 554 16.16 -18.47 5.09
C PRO A 554 15.77 -18.51 6.56
N LYS A 555 16.05 -19.63 7.23
CA LYS A 555 15.63 -19.88 8.62
C LYS A 555 16.14 -18.81 9.59
N GLU A 556 17.36 -18.35 9.38
CA GLU A 556 18.03 -17.30 10.13
C GLU A 556 17.36 -15.91 10.02
N HIS A 557 16.50 -15.72 9.02
CA HIS A 557 15.85 -14.44 8.74
C HIS A 557 14.34 -14.46 8.97
N VAL A 558 13.74 -15.61 9.32
CA VAL A 558 12.29 -15.73 9.50
C VAL A 558 11.74 -14.76 10.57
N GLN A 559 12.54 -14.48 11.61
CA GLN A 559 12.15 -13.60 12.72
C GLN A 559 11.95 -12.14 12.34
N VAL A 560 12.47 -11.70 11.18
CA VAL A 560 12.20 -10.37 10.62
C VAL A 560 10.70 -10.15 10.41
N TYR A 561 9.97 -11.24 10.14
CA TYR A 561 8.52 -11.22 9.93
C TYR A 561 7.71 -11.51 11.20
N SER A 562 8.33 -11.61 12.39
CA SER A 562 7.58 -11.74 13.65
C SER A 562 6.70 -10.51 13.91
N VAL A 563 5.66 -10.65 14.73
CA VAL A 563 4.81 -9.50 15.13
C VAL A 563 5.64 -8.40 15.80
N GLN A 564 6.62 -8.78 16.59
CA GLN A 564 7.51 -7.90 17.33
C GLN A 564 8.46 -7.15 16.38
N SER A 565 9.12 -7.83 15.44
CA SER A 565 10.05 -7.17 14.53
C SER A 565 9.33 -6.39 13.42
N PHE A 566 8.31 -6.98 12.81
CA PHE A 566 7.69 -6.45 11.59
C PHE A 566 6.79 -5.24 11.87
N ILE A 567 5.97 -5.31 12.92
CA ILE A 567 5.01 -4.25 13.29
C ILE A 567 5.22 -3.68 14.68
N GLN A 568 6.33 -4.01 15.37
CA GLN A 568 6.63 -3.51 16.71
C GLN A 568 5.53 -3.87 17.72
N GLY A 569 4.90 -5.03 17.56
CA GLY A 569 3.67 -5.38 18.27
C GLY A 569 3.77 -5.39 19.80
N ASN A 570 4.97 -5.59 20.35
CA ASN A 570 5.24 -5.50 21.79
C ASN A 570 5.04 -4.08 22.36
N ASP A 571 5.10 -3.05 21.52
CA ASP A 571 4.99 -1.65 21.96
C ASP A 571 3.54 -1.18 22.10
N TRP A 572 2.58 -1.86 21.46
CA TRP A 572 1.21 -1.37 21.33
C TRP A 572 0.10 -2.42 21.37
N ILE A 573 0.40 -3.70 21.17
CA ILE A 573 -0.60 -4.77 21.30
C ILE A 573 -0.62 -5.26 22.75
N PRO A 574 -1.76 -5.16 23.46
CA PRO A 574 -1.89 -5.65 24.82
C PRO A 574 -1.55 -7.15 24.94
N THR A 575 -0.90 -7.52 26.05
CA THR A 575 -0.70 -8.93 26.44
C THR A 575 -1.56 -9.24 27.66
N SER A 576 -1.89 -10.51 27.89
CA SER A 576 -2.70 -10.95 29.05
C SER A 576 -2.07 -10.65 30.43
N SER A 577 -0.90 -10.04 30.46
CA SER A 577 -0.12 -9.67 31.65
C SER A 577 0.06 -8.15 31.82
N SER A 578 -0.65 -7.34 31.04
CA SER A 578 -0.58 -5.87 31.06
C SER A 578 -1.93 -5.21 31.28
#